data_AF-A0A1I6SDG4-F1
#
_entry.id   AF-A0A1I6SDG4-F1
#
_cell.length_a   1.000
_cell.length_b   1.000
_cell.length_c   1.000
_cell.angle_alpha   90.00
_cell.angle_beta   90.00
_cell.angle_gamma   90.00
#
_symmetry.space_group_name_H-M   'P 1'
#
loop_
_entity.id
_entity.type
_entity.pdbx_description
1 polymer ?
#
loop_
_entity_poly.entity_id
_entity_poly.type
_entity_poly.pdbx_seq_one_letter_code
_entity_poly.pdbx_strand_id
1 'polypeptide(L)'
;MFDMLPEGISKDLIQYAIIVAVIGLIIKVVFAYTLYSTLKLVKKENQCILPSQIWFVALPLFNIYWNFEVVRRLADSLNNEFYDRQIEVEENPTRKAGQLFAWTYLLRNIPLPPFILLIIGMLHFVYYITYWIKVYQYKSLLALHVNHFGTDYTAKKEENEN
;
A
#
# COMPACT_ATOMS: atom_id res chain seq x y z
N MET A 1 -22.43 14.91 -25.82
CA MET A 1 -21.14 14.45 -25.24
C MET A 1 -20.76 13.04 -25.70
N PHE A 2 -21.72 12.19 -26.10
CA PHE A 2 -21.45 10.82 -26.59
C PHE A 2 -21.37 10.70 -28.14
N ASP A 3 -21.49 11.81 -28.86
CA ASP A 3 -21.55 11.82 -30.34
C ASP A 3 -20.16 11.89 -31.02
N MET A 4 -19.07 11.83 -30.25
CA MET A 4 -17.68 11.76 -30.74
C MET A 4 -17.08 10.35 -30.65
N LEU A 5 -17.91 9.30 -30.59
CA LEU A 5 -17.42 7.93 -30.46
C LEU A 5 -17.09 7.34 -31.83
N PRO A 6 -15.90 6.73 -32.01
CA PRO A 6 -15.55 6.05 -33.25
C PRO A 6 -16.52 4.90 -33.54
N GLU A 7 -16.89 4.76 -34.81
CA GLU A 7 -17.82 3.74 -35.31
C GLU A 7 -17.28 2.33 -34.95
N GLY A 8 -17.83 1.73 -33.88
CA GLY A 8 -17.39 0.42 -33.38
C GLY A 8 -17.43 0.27 -31.85
N ILE A 9 -17.54 1.36 -31.10
CA ILE A 9 -17.68 1.31 -29.64
C ILE A 9 -19.16 1.41 -29.25
N SER A 10 -19.75 0.31 -28.77
CA SER A 10 -21.12 0.32 -28.25
C SER A 10 -21.21 1.15 -26.97
N LYS A 11 -22.35 1.82 -26.76
CA LYS A 11 -22.63 2.59 -25.53
C LYS A 11 -22.50 1.70 -24.29
N ASP A 12 -22.91 0.44 -24.40
CA ASP A 12 -22.82 -0.57 -23.34
C ASP A 12 -21.36 -0.84 -22.95
N LEU A 13 -20.45 -0.99 -23.92
CA LEU A 13 -19.03 -1.22 -23.66
C LEU A 13 -18.41 -0.07 -22.86
N ILE A 14 -18.76 1.18 -23.18
CA ILE A 14 -18.29 2.36 -22.45
C ILE A 14 -18.83 2.36 -21.03
N GLN A 15 -20.12 2.06 -20.86
CA GLN A 15 -20.73 1.97 -19.53
C GLN A 15 -20.03 0.93 -18.66
N TYR A 16 -19.77 -0.27 -19.20
CA TYR A 16 -19.01 -1.30 -18.49
C TYR A 16 -17.58 -0.85 -18.15
N ALA A 17 -16.88 -0.21 -19.10
CA ALA A 17 -15.54 0.30 -18.88
C ALA A 17 -15.50 1.36 -17.75
N ILE A 18 -16.49 2.27 -17.71
CA ILE A 18 -16.62 3.26 -16.64
C ILE A 18 -16.85 2.58 -15.30
N ILE A 19 -17.77 1.60 -15.22
CA ILE A 19 -18.05 0.88 -13.97
C ILE A 19 -16.79 0.18 -13.45
N VAL A 20 -16.07 -0.54 -14.32
CA VAL A 20 -14.82 -1.23 -13.95
C VAL A 20 -13.75 -0.23 -13.51
N ALA A 21 -13.63 0.91 -14.19
CA ALA A 21 -12.69 1.97 -13.82
C ALA A 21 -13.01 2.58 -12.43
N VAL A 22 -14.29 2.82 -12.14
CA VAL A 22 -14.75 3.34 -10.84
C VAL A 22 -14.48 2.33 -9.73
N ILE A 23 -14.79 1.05 -9.94
CA ILE A 23 -14.49 -0.02 -8.96
C ILE A 23 -12.98 -0.10 -8.71
N GLY A 24 -12.17 -0.08 -9.77
CA GLY A 24 -10.72 -0.09 -9.67
C GLY A 24 -10.16 1.12 -8.91
N LEU A 25 -10.75 2.30 -9.09
CA LEU A 25 -10.39 3.51 -8.34
C LEU A 25 -10.72 3.37 -6.85
N ILE A 26 -11.91 2.87 -6.52
CA ILE A 26 -12.31 2.62 -5.12
C ILE A 26 -11.31 1.68 -4.45
N ILE A 27 -10.96 0.57 -5.09
CA ILE A 27 -9.98 -0.40 -4.56
C ILE A 27 -8.64 0.27 -4.26
N LYS A 28 -8.13 1.10 -5.18
CA LYS A 28 -6.87 1.85 -4.97
C LYS A 28 -6.96 2.82 -3.79
N VAL A 29 -8.09 3.49 -3.63
CA VAL A 29 -8.33 4.41 -2.51
C VAL A 29 -8.34 3.66 -1.19
N VAL A 30 -9.01 2.51 -1.09
CA VAL A 30 -9.03 1.71 0.14
C VAL A 30 -7.64 1.16 0.47
N PHE A 31 -6.86 0.76 -0.55
CA PHE A 31 -5.47 0.36 -0.38
C PHE A 31 -4.59 1.52 0.14
N ALA A 32 -4.65 2.69 -0.49
CA ALA A 32 -3.94 3.88 -0.04
C ALA A 32 -4.34 4.28 1.39
N TYR A 33 -5.64 4.20 1.71
CA TYR A 33 -6.14 4.44 3.06
C TYR A 33 -5.59 3.42 4.07
N THR A 34 -5.44 2.15 3.68
CA THR A 34 -4.82 1.12 4.53
C THR A 34 -3.40 1.53 4.88
N LEU A 35 -2.56 1.83 3.89
CA LEU A 35 -1.19 2.29 4.08
C LEU A 35 -1.11 3.57 4.94
N TYR A 36 -1.97 4.55 4.66
CA TYR A 36 -2.09 5.81 5.43
C TYR A 36 -2.43 5.54 6.89
N SER A 37 -3.43 4.69 7.14
CA SER A 37 -3.87 4.36 8.48
C SER A 37 -2.82 3.57 9.27
N THR A 38 -2.03 2.72 8.59
CA THR A 38 -0.90 2.01 9.20
C THR A 38 0.16 2.99 9.68
N LEU A 39 0.57 3.94 8.84
CA LEU A 39 1.57 4.95 9.25
C LEU A 39 1.06 5.87 10.36
N LYS A 40 -0.24 6.13 10.42
CA LYS A 40 -0.83 6.92 11.51
C LYS A 40 -0.69 6.23 12.88
N LEU A 41 -0.52 4.91 12.92
CA LEU A 41 -0.25 4.15 14.15
C LEU A 41 1.23 4.17 14.55
N VAL A 42 2.12 4.52 13.63
CA VAL A 42 3.57 4.63 13.85
C VAL A 42 3.88 5.98 14.47
N LYS A 43 4.77 6.03 15.47
CA LYS A 43 5.21 7.29 16.08
C LYS A 43 5.85 8.21 15.04
N LYS A 44 5.67 9.53 15.17
CA LYS A 44 6.19 10.50 14.20
C LYS A 44 7.71 10.42 14.02
N GLU A 45 8.45 10.10 15.07
CA GLU A 45 9.91 9.90 15.03
C GLU A 45 10.35 8.67 14.23
N ASN A 46 9.51 7.63 14.20
CA ASN A 46 9.78 6.39 13.47
C ASN A 46 9.26 6.44 12.03
N GLN A 47 8.45 7.45 11.66
CA GLN A 47 7.93 7.62 10.31
C GLN A 47 9.03 8.05 9.34
N CYS A 48 9.36 7.17 8.40
CA CYS A 48 10.29 7.45 7.31
C CYS A 48 9.61 8.18 6.14
N ILE A 49 8.28 8.27 6.13
CA ILE A 49 7.46 8.94 5.14
C ILE A 49 6.26 9.60 5.82
N LEU A 50 5.88 10.79 5.35
CA LEU A 50 4.70 11.45 5.91
C LEU A 50 3.43 10.71 5.46
N PRO A 51 2.45 10.49 6.36
CA PRO A 51 1.22 9.79 6.01
C PRO A 51 0.49 10.43 4.80
N SER A 52 0.52 11.76 4.69
CA SER A 52 -0.09 12.48 3.57
C SER A 52 0.51 12.13 2.20
N GLN A 53 1.79 11.76 2.14
CA GLN A 53 2.44 11.44 0.87
C GLN A 53 2.02 10.06 0.33
N ILE A 54 1.39 9.20 1.13
CA ILE A 54 0.84 7.91 0.68
C ILE A 54 -0.22 8.06 -0.39
N TRP A 55 -0.98 9.16 -0.36
CA TRP A 55 -2.06 9.40 -1.32
C TRP A 55 -1.56 9.50 -2.76
N PHE A 56 -0.28 9.79 -3.00
CA PHE A 56 0.29 9.80 -4.35
C PHE A 56 0.36 8.40 -4.98
N VAL A 57 0.14 7.32 -4.20
CA VAL A 57 -0.07 5.96 -4.73
C VAL A 57 -1.37 5.86 -5.54
N ALA A 58 -2.37 6.68 -5.24
CA ALA A 58 -3.63 6.68 -5.97
C ALA A 58 -3.55 7.47 -7.31
N LEU A 59 -2.54 8.32 -7.49
CA LEU A 59 -2.41 9.17 -8.67
C LEU A 59 -1.90 8.38 -9.89
N PRO A 60 -2.57 8.45 -11.06
CA PRO A 60 -2.05 7.83 -12.27
C PRO A 60 -0.71 8.48 -12.68
N LEU A 61 0.17 7.70 -13.32
CA LEU A 61 1.50 8.09 -13.84
C LEU A 61 2.58 8.35 -12.78
N PHE A 62 2.31 9.14 -11.73
CA PHE A 62 3.26 9.34 -10.62
C PHE A 62 3.45 8.06 -9.78
N ASN A 63 2.46 7.17 -9.81
CA ASN A 63 2.43 5.96 -9.01
C ASN A 63 3.58 4.96 -9.28
N ILE A 64 4.18 4.93 -10.48
CA ILE A 64 5.22 3.92 -10.81
C ILE A 64 6.41 4.01 -9.86
N TYR A 65 7.10 5.16 -9.84
CA TYR A 65 8.23 5.38 -8.94
C TYR A 65 7.77 5.41 -7.48
N TRP A 66 6.62 6.04 -7.21
CA TRP A 66 6.13 6.23 -5.86
C TRP A 66 5.78 4.92 -5.14
N ASN A 67 5.35 3.87 -5.85
CA ASN A 67 5.13 2.54 -5.27
C ASN A 67 6.41 1.99 -4.63
N PHE A 68 7.57 2.13 -5.29
CA PHE A 68 8.84 1.66 -4.73
C PHE A 68 9.22 2.43 -3.46
N GLU A 69 9.08 3.75 -3.49
CA GLU A 69 9.46 4.58 -2.35
C GLU A 69 8.54 4.38 -1.16
N VAL A 70 7.23 4.27 -1.38
CA VAL A 70 6.25 3.97 -0.32
C VAL A 70 6.49 2.60 0.28
N VAL A 71 6.70 1.57 -0.54
CA VAL A 71 7.01 0.22 -0.06
C VAL A 71 8.24 0.23 0.85
N ARG A 72 9.32 0.88 0.39
CA ARG A 72 10.58 0.91 1.11
C ARG A 72 10.44 1.66 2.44
N ARG A 73 9.91 2.89 2.39
CA ARG A 73 9.76 3.74 3.57
C ARG A 73 8.72 3.22 4.56
N LEU A 74 7.66 2.58 4.09
CA LEU A 74 6.69 1.93 4.98
C LEU A 74 7.35 0.78 5.74
N ALA A 75 8.11 -0.07 5.04
CA ALA A 75 8.85 -1.15 5.68
C ALA A 75 9.86 -0.62 6.71
N ASP A 76 10.60 0.44 6.36
CA ASP A 76 11.53 1.12 7.29
C ASP A 76 10.80 1.68 8.51
N SER A 77 9.65 2.34 8.31
CA SER A 77 8.86 2.93 9.40
C SER A 77 8.33 1.86 10.35
N LEU A 78 7.83 0.75 9.80
CA LEU A 78 7.37 -0.39 10.57
C LEU A 78 8.53 -1.06 11.32
N ASN A 79 9.69 -1.22 10.68
CA ASN A 79 10.87 -1.81 11.31
C ASN A 79 11.32 -0.99 12.52
N ASN A 80 11.40 0.34 12.37
CA ASN A 80 11.76 1.25 13.47
C ASN A 80 10.74 1.17 14.60
N GLU A 81 9.44 1.14 14.27
CA GLU A 81 8.38 1.07 15.26
C GLU A 81 8.37 -0.26 16.03
N PHE A 82 8.56 -1.39 15.35
CA PHE A 82 8.62 -2.69 16.00
C PHE A 82 9.89 -2.84 16.85
N TYR A 83 11.01 -2.27 16.39
CA TYR A 83 12.23 -2.20 17.17
C TYR A 83 12.05 -1.37 18.46
N ASP A 84 11.50 -0.16 18.34
CA ASP A 84 11.23 0.72 19.48
C ASP A 84 10.27 0.08 20.50
N ARG A 85 9.23 -0.61 20.01
CA ARG A 85 8.24 -1.30 20.85
C ARG A 85 8.67 -2.69 21.32
N GLN A 86 9.88 -3.14 20.96
CA GLN A 86 10.39 -4.48 21.27
C GLN A 86 9.43 -5.61 20.86
N ILE A 87 8.77 -5.46 19.70
CA ILE A 87 7.86 -6.46 19.15
C ILE A 87 8.66 -7.36 18.21
N GLU A 88 8.75 -8.65 18.55
CA GLU A 88 9.42 -9.62 17.69
C GLU A 88 8.64 -9.82 16.38
N VAL A 89 9.24 -9.37 15.27
CA VAL A 89 8.73 -9.54 13.91
C VAL A 89 9.87 -9.90 12.97
N GLU A 90 9.52 -10.34 11.75
CA GLU A 90 10.50 -10.53 10.68
C GLU A 90 11.29 -9.23 10.40
N GLU A 91 12.58 -9.36 10.15
CA GLU A 91 13.43 -8.24 9.74
C GLU A 91 12.93 -7.64 8.42
N ASN A 92 12.76 -6.32 8.36
CA ASN A 92 12.18 -5.58 7.23
C ASN A 92 10.73 -6.02 6.89
N PRO A 93 9.77 -5.78 7.81
CA PRO A 93 8.37 -6.17 7.62
C PRO A 93 7.83 -5.60 6.31
N THR A 94 7.10 -6.42 5.55
CA THR A 94 6.47 -6.07 4.25
C THR A 94 7.40 -5.82 3.06
N ARG A 95 8.73 -5.69 3.24
CA ARG A 95 9.65 -5.29 2.18
C ARG A 95 9.63 -6.22 0.97
N LYS A 96 9.77 -7.54 1.18
CA LYS A 96 9.78 -8.53 0.09
C LYS A 96 8.48 -8.50 -0.72
N ALA A 97 7.33 -8.54 -0.05
CA ALA A 97 6.02 -8.51 -0.69
C ALA A 97 5.78 -7.20 -1.45
N GLY A 98 6.16 -6.06 -0.86
CA GLY A 98 6.00 -4.76 -1.48
C GLY A 98 6.92 -4.58 -2.69
N GLN A 99 8.16 -5.09 -2.66
CA GLN A 99 9.06 -5.04 -3.81
C GLN A 99 8.51 -5.84 -4.99
N LEU A 100 7.99 -7.05 -4.76
CA LEU A 100 7.33 -7.86 -5.80
C LEU A 100 6.12 -7.12 -6.40
N PHE A 101 5.30 -6.49 -5.54
CA PHE A 101 4.21 -5.63 -5.99
C PHE A 101 4.70 -4.47 -6.86
N ALA A 102 5.72 -3.72 -6.42
CA ALA A 102 6.22 -2.56 -7.16
C ALA A 102 6.87 -2.95 -8.50
N TRP A 103 7.64 -4.05 -8.54
CA TRP A 103 8.23 -4.57 -9.77
C TRP A 103 7.17 -5.04 -10.77
N THR A 104 6.17 -5.81 -10.33
CA THR A 104 5.10 -6.24 -11.23
C THR A 104 4.22 -5.08 -11.69
N TYR A 105 4.04 -4.05 -10.86
CA TYR A 105 3.37 -2.82 -11.28
C TYR A 105 4.16 -2.10 -12.39
N LEU A 106 5.48 -1.95 -12.22
CA LEU A 106 6.34 -1.36 -13.25
C LEU A 106 6.24 -2.13 -14.57
N LEU A 107 6.42 -3.46 -14.52
CA LEU A 107 6.38 -4.32 -15.70
C LEU A 107 5.04 -4.26 -16.45
N ARG A 108 3.93 -4.13 -15.71
CA ARG A 108 2.58 -3.98 -16.30
C ARG A 108 2.43 -2.70 -17.13
N ASN A 109 3.17 -1.64 -16.80
CA ASN A 109 3.05 -0.33 -17.47
C ASN A 109 3.99 -0.17 -18.68
N ILE A 110 4.85 -1.16 -18.95
CA ILE A 110 5.74 -1.16 -20.12
C ILE A 110 4.99 -1.75 -21.32
N PRO A 111 5.11 -1.19 -22.53
CA PRO A 111 4.48 -1.75 -23.73
C PRO A 111 5.14 -3.07 -24.14
N LEU A 112 4.62 -4.18 -23.62
CA LEU A 112 5.05 -5.55 -23.93
C LEU A 112 4.00 -6.29 -24.78
N PRO A 113 4.35 -7.43 -25.41
CA PRO A 113 3.38 -8.28 -26.11
C PRO A 113 2.16 -8.65 -25.24
N PRO A 114 0.94 -8.71 -25.81
CA PRO A 114 -0.29 -8.91 -25.03
C PRO A 114 -0.30 -10.16 -24.14
N PHE A 115 0.29 -11.28 -24.60
CA PHE A 115 0.36 -12.51 -23.81
C PHE A 115 1.23 -12.34 -22.54
N ILE A 116 2.31 -11.56 -22.64
CA ILE A 116 3.20 -11.24 -21.51
C ILE A 116 2.46 -10.32 -20.53
N LEU A 117 1.78 -9.31 -21.04
CA LEU A 117 0.97 -8.38 -20.23
C LEU A 117 -0.14 -9.10 -19.47
N LEU A 118 -0.76 -10.13 -20.05
CA LEU A 118 -1.77 -10.94 -19.40
C LEU A 118 -1.20 -11.72 -18.20
N ILE A 119 -0.03 -12.36 -18.37
CA ILE A 119 0.66 -13.08 -17.30
C ILE A 119 1.10 -12.11 -16.20
N ILE A 120 1.74 -11.00 -16.58
CA ILE A 120 2.16 -9.96 -15.63
C ILE A 120 0.94 -9.39 -14.89
N GLY A 121 -0.19 -9.19 -15.56
CA GLY A 121 -1.43 -8.70 -14.95
C GLY A 121 -1.94 -9.64 -13.85
N MET A 122 -1.92 -10.95 -14.09
CA MET A 122 -2.28 -11.95 -13.08
C MET A 122 -1.30 -11.97 -11.90
N LEU A 123 0.00 -11.99 -12.17
CA LEU A 123 1.03 -11.93 -11.12
C LEU A 123 0.92 -10.65 -10.28
N HIS A 124 0.71 -9.52 -10.95
CA HIS A 124 0.53 -8.22 -10.31
C HIS A 124 -0.66 -8.23 -9.36
N PHE A 125 -1.79 -8.79 -9.79
CA PHE A 125 -2.98 -8.91 -8.94
C PHE A 125 -2.69 -9.76 -7.70
N VAL A 126 -2.04 -10.92 -7.85
CA VAL A 126 -1.66 -11.77 -6.73
C VAL A 126 -0.75 -11.02 -5.74
N TYR A 127 0.34 -10.41 -6.22
CA TYR A 127 1.27 -9.70 -5.34
C TYR A 127 0.66 -8.44 -4.71
N TYR A 128 -0.25 -7.76 -5.40
CA TYR A 128 -1.00 -6.64 -4.85
C TYR A 128 -1.83 -7.07 -3.63
N ILE A 129 -2.60 -8.16 -3.77
CA ILE A 129 -3.40 -8.71 -2.67
C ILE A 129 -2.51 -9.22 -1.53
N THR A 130 -1.43 -9.96 -1.84
CA THR A 130 -0.48 -10.45 -0.82
C THR A 130 0.15 -9.31 -0.03
N TYR A 131 0.62 -8.26 -0.72
CA TYR A 131 1.20 -7.09 -0.06
C TYR A 131 0.17 -6.38 0.82
N TRP A 132 -1.04 -6.17 0.31
CA TRP A 132 -2.10 -5.51 1.06
C TRP A 132 -2.48 -6.28 2.33
N ILE A 133 -2.65 -7.60 2.25
CA ILE A 133 -2.92 -8.45 3.42
C ILE A 133 -1.78 -8.35 4.42
N LYS A 134 -0.51 -8.42 3.97
CA LYS A 134 0.66 -8.33 4.87
C LYS A 134 0.72 -6.98 5.59
N VAL A 135 0.45 -5.87 4.91
CA VAL A 135 0.33 -4.54 5.55
C VAL A 135 -0.79 -4.53 6.58
N TYR A 136 -1.96 -5.09 6.25
CA TYR A 136 -3.10 -5.14 7.16
C TYR A 136 -2.79 -5.98 8.42
N GLN A 137 -2.07 -7.11 8.27
CA GLN A 137 -1.63 -7.93 9.40
C GLN A 137 -0.75 -7.13 10.37
N TYR A 138 0.27 -6.42 9.87
CA TYR A 138 1.13 -5.59 10.73
C TYR A 138 0.40 -4.39 11.32
N LYS A 139 -0.53 -3.79 10.57
CA LYS A 139 -1.42 -2.76 11.10
C LYS A 139 -2.24 -3.29 12.27
N SER A 140 -2.83 -4.48 12.12
CA SER A 140 -3.62 -5.13 13.17
C SER A 140 -2.77 -5.45 14.38
N LEU A 141 -1.54 -5.94 14.17
CA LEU A 141 -0.57 -6.21 15.24
C LEU A 141 -0.19 -4.92 15.99
N LEU A 142 0.15 -3.85 15.26
CA LEU A 142 0.45 -2.54 15.85
C LEU A 142 -0.75 -1.98 16.60
N ALA A 143 -1.94 -2.02 16.01
CA ALA A 143 -3.16 -1.54 16.65
C ALA A 143 -3.46 -2.33 17.94
N LEU A 144 -3.28 -3.66 17.92
CA LEU A 144 -3.45 -4.49 19.10
C LEU A 144 -2.42 -4.14 20.18
N HIS A 145 -1.15 -3.96 19.81
CA HIS A 145 -0.12 -3.55 20.74
C HIS A 145 -0.40 -2.14 21.29
N VAL A 146 -0.78 -1.17 20.45
CA VAL A 146 -1.20 0.17 20.89
C VAL A 146 -2.42 0.11 21.81
N ASN A 147 -3.38 -0.77 21.56
CA ASN A 147 -4.57 -0.86 22.42
C ASN A 147 -4.29 -1.57 23.75
N HIS A 148 -3.39 -2.56 23.73
CA HIS A 148 -3.02 -3.32 24.93
C HIS A 148 -1.99 -2.58 25.79
N PHE A 149 -1.12 -1.80 25.15
CA PHE A 149 0.00 -1.11 25.80
C PHE A 149 -0.14 0.43 25.74
N GLY A 150 -0.63 1.07 24.67
CA GLY A 150 -0.54 2.53 24.44
C GLY A 150 -1.19 3.47 25.48
N THR A 151 -0.77 4.73 25.58
CA THR A 151 -0.37 5.67 24.49
C THR A 151 1.13 5.92 24.27
N ASP A 152 1.94 5.81 25.32
CA ASP A 152 3.40 5.95 25.37
C ASP A 152 3.84 4.96 26.47
N TYR A 153 4.29 3.73 26.19
CA TYR A 153 4.53 2.72 27.27
C TYR A 153 5.66 3.06 28.26
N THR A 154 6.21 4.24 28.08
CA THR A 154 7.25 4.94 28.83
C THR A 154 6.79 6.40 28.90
N ALA A 155 5.70 6.75 29.57
CA ALA A 155 5.80 7.21 30.96
C ALA A 155 6.07 6.09 31.96
N LYS A 156 5.73 4.85 31.57
CA LYS A 156 5.57 3.70 32.46
C LYS A 156 6.83 2.92 32.86
N LYS A 157 8.00 3.08 32.22
CA LYS A 157 9.25 2.48 32.76
C LYS A 157 10.15 3.46 33.51
N GLU A 158 9.97 4.76 33.35
CA GLU A 158 10.57 5.74 34.28
C GLU A 158 9.85 5.76 35.65
N GLU A 159 8.68 5.10 35.76
CA GLU A 159 8.07 4.63 37.02
C GLU A 159 8.66 3.28 37.49
N ASN A 160 9.35 2.54 36.62
CA ASN A 160 10.05 1.30 36.98
C ASN A 160 11.54 1.53 37.33
N GLU A 161 12.00 2.79 37.34
CA GLU A 161 13.34 3.22 37.82
C GLU A 161 13.26 4.24 38.98
N ASN A 162 12.07 4.62 39.46
CA ASN A 162 11.84 5.54 40.58
C ASN A 162 10.91 4.93 41.63
#